data_AF-A0A1I0AQK4-F1
#
_entry.id   AF-A0A1I0AQK4-F1
#
_cell.length_a   1.000
_cell.length_b   1.000
_cell.length_c   1.000
_cell.angle_alpha   90.00
_cell.angle_beta   90.00
_cell.angle_gamma   90.00
#
_symmetry.space_group_name_H-M   'P 1'
#
loop_
_entity.id
_entity.type
_entity.pdbx_description
1 polymer ?
#
loop_
_entity_poly.entity_id
_entity_poly.type
_entity_poly.pdbx_seq_one_letter_code
_entity_poly.pdbx_strand_id
1 'polypeptide(L)'
;MQDRRKRVYIKITILILSSILVTTHIIKTTAAMELSMKDDTYFLPVNQAHYVLQPSILETIKREIIEDQEKNDAKETILEEIEKPSVESEEKEKNQINEKPIVQPDNSLRGYLNDYVLEVIKTYNYRERSYPYLLNKDYDNYNGVTATLHYKNQVLLKAHPSGSRASHCSGITFEVFFKAMQERNQQLGISVDDFNGMTWDELYDFVLTWYAALGPKTQSNIAIAVEKYGIGQQIKRLEDAKPGDFIDISRENNTGHTAVFLGWIKEENRIIGFEYWSSQDSTNGISYHKEYFNVTGAHGRKYGNVRIDKVYIARILPVSQYRAFK
;
A
#
# COMPACT_ATOMS: atom_id res chain seq x y z
N MET A 1 -68.64 -18.64 -36.58
CA MET A 1 -67.19 -18.32 -36.55
C MET A 1 -66.73 -17.61 -35.26
N GLN A 2 -67.55 -17.53 -34.19
CA GLN A 2 -67.25 -16.71 -33.00
C GLN A 2 -66.54 -17.45 -31.85
N ASP A 3 -66.61 -18.79 -31.79
CA ASP A 3 -66.21 -19.56 -30.61
C ASP A 3 -64.69 -19.91 -30.53
N ARG A 4 -63.97 -19.88 -31.66
CA ARG A 4 -62.51 -20.09 -31.66
C ARG A 4 -61.73 -18.90 -31.08
N ARG A 5 -62.27 -17.68 -31.07
CA ARG A 5 -61.58 -16.49 -30.53
C ARG A 5 -61.58 -16.45 -29.00
N LYS A 6 -62.61 -16.98 -28.32
CA LYS A 6 -62.66 -17.01 -26.84
C LYS A 6 -61.60 -17.94 -26.22
N ARG A 7 -61.29 -19.08 -26.85
CA ARG A 7 -60.30 -20.04 -26.33
C ARG A 7 -58.84 -19.56 -26.44
N VAL A 8 -58.54 -18.62 -27.34
CA VAL A 8 -57.19 -18.01 -27.46
C VAL A 8 -56.96 -16.99 -26.35
N TYR A 9 -57.95 -16.13 -26.06
CA TYR A 9 -57.84 -15.13 -24.99
C TYR A 9 -57.62 -15.78 -23.61
N ILE A 10 -58.35 -16.85 -23.27
CA ILE A 10 -58.21 -17.53 -21.97
C ILE A 10 -56.80 -18.10 -21.76
N LYS A 11 -56.12 -18.59 -22.81
CA LYS A 11 -54.74 -19.09 -22.69
C LYS A 11 -53.69 -18.00 -22.54
N ILE A 12 -53.92 -16.80 -23.10
CA ILE A 12 -52.99 -15.66 -22.98
C ILE A 12 -53.09 -15.03 -21.59
N THR A 13 -54.28 -14.91 -21.00
CA THR A 13 -54.44 -14.35 -19.65
C THR A 13 -53.76 -15.20 -18.56
N ILE A 14 -53.74 -16.52 -18.71
CA ILE A 14 -53.10 -17.44 -17.74
C ILE A 14 -51.56 -17.30 -17.76
N LEU A 15 -50.96 -17.02 -18.92
CA LEU A 15 -49.51 -16.83 -19.06
C LEU A 15 -49.02 -15.49 -18.49
N ILE A 16 -49.86 -14.45 -18.47
CA ILE A 16 -49.50 -13.14 -17.90
C ILE A 16 -49.61 -13.16 -16.36
N LEU A 17 -50.58 -13.90 -15.81
CA LEU A 17 -50.74 -14.04 -14.35
C LEU A 17 -49.63 -14.85 -13.68
N SER A 18 -49.11 -15.89 -14.33
CA SER A 18 -47.95 -16.64 -13.80
C SER A 18 -46.66 -15.82 -13.79
N SER A 19 -46.49 -14.86 -14.70
CA SER A 19 -45.34 -13.95 -14.73
C SER A 19 -45.33 -12.93 -13.58
N ILE A 20 -46.48 -12.57 -13.02
CA ILE A 20 -46.61 -11.58 -11.93
C ILE A 20 -46.44 -12.22 -10.55
N LEU A 21 -46.72 -13.53 -10.41
CA LEU A 21 -46.49 -14.27 -9.18
C LEU A 21 -45.01 -14.58 -8.91
N VAL A 22 -44.16 -14.66 -9.95
CA VAL A 22 -42.72 -14.91 -9.76
C VAL A 22 -41.98 -13.66 -9.25
N THR A 23 -42.39 -12.46 -9.64
CA THR A 23 -41.78 -11.20 -9.18
C THR A 23 -42.18 -10.79 -7.77
N THR A 24 -43.30 -11.28 -7.24
CA THR A 24 -43.76 -10.98 -5.87
C THR A 24 -43.16 -11.89 -4.79
N HIS A 25 -42.40 -12.93 -5.17
CA HIS A 25 -41.61 -13.74 -4.23
C HIS A 25 -40.14 -13.32 -4.12
N ILE A 26 -39.71 -12.27 -4.84
CA ILE A 26 -38.33 -11.73 -4.79
C ILE A 26 -38.24 -10.42 -3.96
N ILE A 27 -39.38 -9.84 -3.56
CA ILE A 27 -39.43 -8.53 -2.85
C ILE A 27 -39.96 -8.68 -1.40
N LYS A 28 -39.83 -9.87 -0.78
CA LYS A 28 -40.28 -10.11 0.60
C LYS A 28 -39.31 -10.91 1.50
N THR A 29 -38.02 -10.72 1.29
CA THR A 29 -36.94 -11.17 2.20
C THR A 29 -35.95 -10.04 2.52
N THR A 30 -36.49 -8.84 2.78
CA THR A 30 -35.76 -7.68 3.32
C THR A 30 -36.49 -7.11 4.54
N ALA A 31 -36.67 -7.94 5.56
CA ALA A 31 -37.13 -7.52 6.88
C ALA A 31 -36.42 -8.31 7.97
N ALA A 32 -35.78 -7.57 8.89
CA ALA A 32 -35.30 -8.02 10.20
C ALA A 32 -34.55 -9.36 10.27
N MET A 33 -33.24 -9.32 10.05
CA MET A 33 -32.32 -10.20 10.78
C MET A 33 -31.38 -9.34 11.60
N GLU A 34 -31.79 -9.00 12.82
CA GLU A 34 -30.88 -8.51 13.86
C GLU A 34 -29.86 -9.61 14.16
N LEU A 35 -28.71 -9.55 13.50
CA LEU A 35 -27.58 -10.39 13.87
C LEU A 35 -26.69 -9.60 14.82
N SER A 36 -26.89 -9.85 16.12
CA SER A 36 -25.94 -9.48 17.18
C SER A 36 -24.63 -10.23 16.98
N MET A 37 -23.77 -9.74 16.07
CA MET A 37 -22.42 -10.27 15.88
C MET A 37 -21.50 -9.75 16.99
N LYS A 38 -21.41 -10.53 18.06
CA LYS A 38 -20.23 -10.56 18.91
C LYS A 38 -19.16 -11.45 18.27
N ASP A 39 -17.93 -11.16 18.69
CA ASP A 39 -16.69 -11.94 18.54
C ASP A 39 -15.97 -11.86 17.19
N ASP A 40 -14.66 -11.60 17.31
CA ASP A 40 -13.70 -11.46 16.21
C ASP A 40 -13.42 -12.82 15.55
N THR A 41 -13.63 -12.96 14.24
CA THR A 41 -12.90 -13.93 13.39
C THR A 41 -13.13 -13.65 11.90
N TYR A 42 -12.08 -13.24 11.19
CA TYR A 42 -12.01 -13.35 9.73
C TYR A 42 -11.20 -14.60 9.38
N PHE A 43 -11.88 -15.70 9.07
CA PHE A 43 -11.26 -16.87 8.45
C PHE A 43 -11.13 -16.65 6.94
N LEU A 44 -9.89 -16.57 6.45
CA LEU A 44 -9.57 -17.04 5.10
C LEU A 44 -9.19 -18.52 5.20
N PRO A 45 -9.62 -19.38 4.24
CA PRO A 45 -9.27 -20.79 4.28
C PRO A 45 -7.78 -20.98 3.97
N VAL A 46 -7.01 -21.38 4.98
CA VAL A 46 -5.61 -21.78 4.82
C VAL A 46 -5.57 -23.17 4.17
N ASN A 47 -5.35 -23.20 2.86
CA ASN A 47 -4.88 -24.42 2.19
C ASN A 47 -3.35 -24.45 2.26
N GLN A 48 -2.80 -25.49 2.89
CA GLN A 48 -1.36 -25.75 2.88
C GLN A 48 -0.89 -26.19 1.49
N ALA A 49 -0.50 -25.23 0.66
CA ALA A 49 0.19 -25.50 -0.59
C ALA A 49 1.67 -25.78 -0.32
N HIS A 50 2.04 -27.07 -0.22
CA HIS A 50 3.44 -27.46 -0.39
C HIS A 50 3.85 -27.21 -1.84
N TYR A 51 4.62 -26.15 -2.08
CA TYR A 51 5.18 -25.85 -3.41
C TYR A 51 6.29 -26.85 -3.75
N VAL A 52 5.92 -27.94 -4.42
CA VAL A 52 6.86 -28.79 -5.16
C VAL A 52 6.90 -28.27 -6.60
N LEU A 53 7.98 -27.58 -6.96
CA LEU A 53 8.22 -27.14 -8.34
C LEU A 53 8.25 -28.36 -9.28
N GLN A 54 7.42 -28.36 -10.31
CA GLN A 54 7.43 -29.44 -11.30
C GLN A 54 8.72 -29.38 -12.14
N PRO A 55 9.38 -30.53 -12.44
CA PRO A 55 10.64 -30.56 -13.18
C PRO A 55 10.62 -29.87 -14.54
N SER A 56 9.46 -29.80 -15.19
CA SER A 56 9.25 -29.10 -16.47
C SER A 56 9.55 -27.59 -16.39
N ILE A 57 9.22 -26.94 -15.27
CA ILE A 57 9.43 -25.49 -15.08
C ILE A 57 10.93 -25.20 -14.91
N LEU A 58 11.64 -26.07 -14.19
CA LEU A 58 13.09 -25.93 -13.96
C LEU A 58 13.89 -26.04 -15.27
N GLU A 59 13.46 -26.91 -16.19
CA GLU A 59 14.11 -27.05 -17.50
C GLU A 59 13.77 -25.90 -18.47
N THR A 60 12.61 -25.23 -18.33
CA THR A 60 12.33 -23.99 -19.05
C THR A 60 13.23 -22.86 -18.58
N ILE A 61 13.33 -22.64 -17.25
CA ILE A 61 14.16 -21.59 -16.65
C ILE A 61 15.64 -21.75 -17.04
N LYS A 62 16.15 -22.99 -17.09
CA LYS A 62 17.53 -23.26 -17.55
C LYS A 62 17.77 -22.86 -19.01
N ARG A 63 16.79 -22.98 -19.90
CA ARG A 63 16.94 -22.60 -21.31
C ARG A 63 16.95 -21.08 -21.49
N GLU A 64 16.05 -20.39 -20.81
CA GLU A 64 15.98 -18.92 -20.85
C GLU A 64 17.28 -18.28 -20.32
N ILE A 65 17.89 -18.84 -19.28
CA ILE A 65 19.18 -18.37 -18.74
C ILE A 65 20.33 -18.55 -19.76
N ILE A 66 20.33 -19.62 -20.56
CA ILE A 66 21.38 -19.89 -21.56
C ILE A 66 21.26 -18.93 -22.76
N GLU A 67 20.03 -18.67 -23.25
CA GLU A 67 19.79 -17.78 -24.40
C GLU A 67 20.10 -16.29 -24.11
N ASP A 68 20.02 -15.86 -22.85
CA ASP A 68 20.40 -14.49 -22.46
C ASP A 68 21.89 -14.31 -22.19
N GLN A 69 22.66 -15.37 -21.92
CA GLN A 69 24.12 -15.27 -21.83
C GLN A 69 24.76 -15.09 -23.22
N GLU A 70 24.32 -15.86 -24.22
CA GLU A 70 24.87 -15.76 -25.59
C GLU A 70 24.61 -14.40 -26.28
N LYS A 71 23.60 -13.63 -25.83
CA LYS A 71 23.33 -12.28 -26.35
C LYS A 71 24.18 -11.17 -25.75
N ASN A 72 24.73 -11.37 -24.54
CA ASN A 72 25.49 -10.32 -23.85
C ASN A 72 26.96 -10.30 -24.27
N ASP A 73 27.56 -11.46 -24.56
CA ASP A 73 28.94 -11.57 -25.07
C ASP A 73 29.14 -10.96 -26.48
N ALA A 74 28.05 -10.66 -27.19
CA ALA A 74 28.09 -10.10 -28.55
C ALA A 74 28.08 -8.56 -28.62
N LYS A 75 28.15 -7.85 -27.48
CA LYS A 75 27.87 -6.40 -27.43
C LYS A 75 28.95 -5.52 -26.79
N GLU A 76 30.08 -6.10 -26.36
CA GLU A 76 31.19 -5.35 -25.76
C GLU A 76 32.34 -5.15 -26.75
N THR A 77 32.14 -4.28 -27.73
CA THR A 77 33.21 -3.67 -28.55
C THR A 77 32.70 -2.35 -29.11
N ILE A 78 33.58 -1.33 -29.26
CA ILE A 78 33.30 -0.01 -29.88
C ILE A 78 32.46 0.90 -28.93
N LEU A 79 32.90 2.07 -28.45
CA LEU A 79 34.02 2.97 -28.81
C LEU A 79 34.45 3.82 -27.59
N GLU A 80 35.73 4.20 -27.51
CA GLU A 80 36.24 5.25 -26.60
C GLU A 80 36.31 6.64 -27.30
N GLU A 81 36.52 7.67 -26.47
CA GLU A 81 37.16 8.97 -26.78
C GLU A 81 36.35 10.09 -27.50
N ILE A 82 36.23 11.26 -26.84
CA ILE A 82 36.79 12.58 -27.26
C ILE A 82 36.26 13.74 -26.35
N GLU A 83 37.23 14.37 -25.66
CA GLU A 83 37.44 15.79 -25.25
C GLU A 83 36.35 16.80 -24.73
N LYS A 84 36.84 17.65 -23.80
CA LYS A 84 36.32 18.94 -23.28
C LYS A 84 36.87 20.12 -24.13
N PRO A 85 36.28 21.35 -24.18
CA PRO A 85 35.93 22.25 -23.04
C PRO A 85 34.59 23.03 -23.23
N SER A 86 34.18 24.15 -22.58
CA SER A 86 34.84 25.14 -21.68
C SER A 86 33.85 25.91 -20.75
N VAL A 87 34.44 26.73 -19.86
CA VAL A 87 34.02 28.04 -19.26
C VAL A 87 33.00 28.84 -20.13
N GLU A 88 31.95 29.51 -19.62
CA GLU A 88 31.97 30.72 -18.74
C GLU A 88 30.65 31.00 -17.96
N SER A 89 30.63 32.06 -17.15
CA SER A 89 29.63 32.46 -16.15
C SER A 89 28.44 33.30 -16.66
N GLU A 90 27.33 33.36 -15.88
CA GLU A 90 26.76 34.66 -15.44
C GLU A 90 25.71 34.55 -14.29
N GLU A 91 25.26 35.71 -13.77
CA GLU A 91 24.61 35.88 -12.46
C GLU A 91 23.06 35.85 -12.43
N LYS A 92 22.55 35.39 -11.28
CA LYS A 92 21.38 35.89 -10.52
C LYS A 92 20.16 36.46 -11.28
N GLU A 93 19.00 35.86 -11.00
CA GLU A 93 17.80 36.66 -10.72
C GLU A 93 17.03 36.11 -9.51
N LYS A 94 16.55 37.00 -8.63
CA LYS A 94 15.80 36.66 -7.42
C LYS A 94 14.31 36.77 -7.72
N ASN A 95 13.53 35.70 -7.51
CA ASN A 95 12.08 35.81 -7.38
C ASN A 95 11.61 35.20 -6.05
N GLN A 96 10.93 36.03 -5.25
CA GLN A 96 10.37 35.62 -3.96
C GLN A 96 9.07 34.86 -4.20
N ILE A 97 9.09 33.54 -4.01
CA ILE A 97 7.87 32.74 -3.93
C ILE A 97 7.47 32.64 -2.45
N ASN A 98 6.20 32.93 -2.18
CA ASN A 98 5.64 33.01 -0.84
C ASN A 98 5.32 31.59 -0.33
N GLU A 99 6.34 30.90 0.20
CA GLU A 99 6.21 29.49 0.60
C GLU A 99 5.46 29.32 1.92
N LYS A 100 4.49 28.40 1.89
CA LYS A 100 3.86 27.80 3.07
C LYS A 100 4.96 27.17 3.97
N PRO A 101 4.73 27.02 5.29
CA PRO A 101 5.78 26.55 6.19
C PRO A 101 6.35 25.20 5.77
N ILE A 102 7.57 25.22 5.22
CA ILE A 102 8.40 24.03 5.07
C ILE A 102 8.76 23.58 6.48
N VAL A 103 8.32 22.37 6.84
CA VAL A 103 8.74 21.71 8.07
C VAL A 103 10.26 21.56 8.00
N GLN A 104 11.00 22.32 8.80
CA GLN A 104 12.45 22.22 8.81
C GLN A 104 12.88 20.83 9.29
N PRO A 105 13.96 20.25 8.72
CA PRO A 105 14.42 18.92 9.08
C PRO A 105 14.79 18.88 10.57
N ASP A 106 14.05 18.07 11.32
CA ASP A 106 14.29 17.82 12.73
C ASP A 106 15.58 17.00 12.86
N ASN A 107 16.66 17.63 13.35
CA ASN A 107 17.97 16.98 13.52
C ASN A 107 17.91 15.70 14.40
N SER A 108 16.84 15.44 15.15
CA SER A 108 16.63 14.17 15.87
C SER A 108 16.31 12.97 14.97
N LEU A 109 16.00 13.19 13.68
CA LEU A 109 15.74 12.14 12.68
C LEU A 109 16.99 11.67 11.93
N ARG A 110 18.16 12.29 12.14
CA ARG A 110 19.40 11.90 11.45
C ARG A 110 19.69 10.40 11.60
N GLY A 111 19.76 9.71 10.47
CA GLY A 111 20.04 8.27 10.38
C GLY A 111 18.79 7.38 10.42
N TYR A 112 17.61 7.89 10.77
CA TYR A 112 16.34 7.17 10.59
C TYR A 112 15.92 7.17 9.11
N LEU A 113 15.01 6.28 8.72
CA LEU A 113 14.50 6.24 7.34
C LEU A 113 13.54 7.40 7.01
N ASN A 114 13.03 8.10 8.03
CA ASN A 114 12.00 9.13 7.91
C ASN A 114 12.30 10.17 6.81
N ASP A 115 13.52 10.70 6.75
CA ASP A 115 13.90 11.72 5.76
C ASP A 115 13.83 11.16 4.32
N TYR A 116 14.34 9.95 4.10
CA TYR A 116 14.26 9.23 2.82
C TYR A 116 12.80 8.93 2.42
N VAL A 117 11.95 8.53 3.37
CA VAL A 117 10.51 8.34 3.13
C VAL A 117 9.89 9.66 2.65
N LEU A 118 10.23 10.78 3.28
CA LEU A 118 9.73 12.11 2.92
C LEU A 118 10.24 12.60 1.56
N GLU A 119 11.47 12.26 1.14
CA GLU A 119 11.94 12.54 -0.23
C GLU A 119 11.24 11.65 -1.26
N VAL A 120 11.15 10.33 -1.00
CA VAL A 120 10.51 9.38 -1.92
C VAL A 120 9.06 9.74 -2.20
N ILE A 121 8.25 10.16 -1.21
CA ILE A 121 6.85 10.57 -1.47
C ILE A 121 6.72 11.82 -2.36
N LYS A 122 7.74 12.69 -2.44
CA LYS A 122 7.74 13.87 -3.33
C LYS A 122 7.89 13.49 -4.80
N THR A 123 8.48 12.34 -5.10
CA THR A 123 8.66 11.84 -6.49
C THR A 123 7.33 11.48 -7.17
N TYR A 124 6.27 11.27 -6.40
CA TYR A 124 4.94 10.96 -6.92
C TYR A 124 4.15 12.24 -7.24
N ASN A 125 4.25 12.71 -8.48
CA ASN A 125 3.41 13.80 -8.98
C ASN A 125 1.92 13.40 -9.07
N TYR A 126 1.23 13.53 -7.94
CA TYR A 126 -0.18 13.20 -7.79
C TYR A 126 -1.13 14.23 -8.43
N ARG A 127 -0.65 15.45 -8.71
CA ARG A 127 -1.49 16.56 -9.23
C ARG A 127 -1.97 16.30 -10.67
N GLU A 128 -1.18 15.56 -11.43
CA GLU A 128 -1.50 15.12 -12.80
C GLU A 128 -2.41 13.88 -12.85
N ARG A 129 -2.82 13.33 -11.68
CA ARG A 129 -3.64 12.11 -11.55
C ARG A 129 -3.02 10.85 -12.17
N SER A 130 -1.70 10.84 -12.35
CA SER A 130 -0.90 9.77 -12.98
C SER A 130 -0.77 8.47 -12.16
N TYR A 131 -1.51 8.34 -11.05
CA TYR A 131 -1.41 7.28 -10.05
C TYR A 131 -2.79 6.90 -9.50
N PRO A 132 -3.66 6.27 -10.30
CA PRO A 132 -5.03 5.97 -9.90
C PRO A 132 -5.11 4.98 -8.74
N TYR A 133 -6.24 4.97 -8.02
CA TYR A 133 -6.52 3.94 -7.03
C TYR A 133 -7.01 2.65 -7.68
N LEU A 134 -6.48 1.51 -7.25
CA LEU A 134 -7.03 0.19 -7.57
C LEU A 134 -6.74 -0.79 -6.42
N LEU A 135 -7.80 -1.20 -5.73
CA LEU A 135 -7.81 -2.36 -4.86
C LEU A 135 -8.57 -3.49 -5.55
N ASN A 136 -7.92 -4.63 -5.77
CA ASN A 136 -8.54 -5.82 -6.33
C ASN A 136 -8.13 -7.07 -5.51
N LYS A 137 -8.30 -8.27 -6.06
CA LYS A 137 -7.90 -9.55 -5.43
C LYS A 137 -6.91 -10.35 -6.29
N ASP A 138 -6.39 -9.75 -7.36
CA ASP A 138 -5.54 -10.40 -8.35
C ASP A 138 -4.06 -10.25 -7.97
N TYR A 139 -3.72 -10.75 -6.78
CA TYR A 139 -2.39 -10.62 -6.19
C TYR A 139 -1.31 -11.45 -6.92
N ASP A 140 -1.71 -12.38 -7.79
CA ASP A 140 -0.79 -13.10 -8.67
C ASP A 140 -0.23 -12.20 -9.78
N ASN A 141 -0.97 -11.15 -10.18
CA ASN A 141 -0.59 -10.25 -11.27
C ASN A 141 -0.33 -8.79 -10.84
N TYR A 142 -0.86 -8.36 -9.70
CA TYR A 142 -0.74 -6.98 -9.21
C TYR A 142 -0.80 -6.91 -7.68
N ASN A 143 0.21 -6.29 -7.06
CA ASN A 143 0.36 -6.26 -5.60
C ASN A 143 0.11 -4.88 -4.97
N GLY A 144 -0.54 -3.95 -5.67
CA GLY A 144 -0.83 -2.61 -5.12
C GLY A 144 0.28 -1.57 -5.28
N VAL A 145 1.36 -1.92 -5.99
CA VAL A 145 2.52 -1.08 -6.27
C VAL A 145 2.43 -0.43 -7.66
N THR A 146 3.01 0.76 -7.81
CA THR A 146 3.01 1.55 -9.06
C THR A 146 4.12 1.15 -10.02
N ALA A 147 5.19 0.54 -9.51
CA ALA A 147 6.31 -0.04 -10.26
C ALA A 147 6.62 -1.45 -9.71
N THR A 148 7.04 -2.37 -10.58
CA THR A 148 7.46 -3.71 -10.16
C THR A 148 8.72 -3.59 -9.32
N LEU A 149 8.70 -4.18 -8.12
CA LEU A 149 9.82 -4.14 -7.18
C LEU A 149 10.64 -5.42 -7.33
N HIS A 150 11.93 -5.26 -7.57
CA HIS A 150 12.89 -6.35 -7.64
C HIS A 150 13.78 -6.32 -6.41
N TYR A 151 13.92 -7.46 -5.74
CA TYR A 151 14.80 -7.66 -4.59
C TYR A 151 15.79 -8.78 -4.92
N LYS A 152 17.09 -8.46 -4.88
CA LYS A 152 18.20 -9.37 -5.25
C LYS A 152 17.97 -10.01 -6.63
N ASN A 153 17.61 -9.17 -7.59
CA ASN A 153 17.24 -9.48 -8.98
C ASN A 153 15.97 -10.33 -9.16
N GLN A 154 15.26 -10.72 -8.11
CA GLN A 154 14.00 -11.47 -8.18
C GLN A 154 12.80 -10.52 -8.02
N VAL A 155 11.72 -10.75 -8.77
CA VAL A 155 10.47 -9.97 -8.60
C VAL A 155 9.90 -10.24 -7.21
N LEU A 156 9.72 -9.19 -6.42
CA LEU A 156 9.08 -9.25 -5.10
C LEU A 156 7.60 -8.87 -5.20
N LEU A 157 7.28 -7.77 -5.88
CA LEU A 157 5.92 -7.27 -6.07
C LEU A 157 5.71 -6.72 -7.49
N LYS A 158 4.54 -6.97 -8.08
CA LYS A 158 4.19 -6.63 -9.45
C LYS A 158 3.35 -5.36 -9.52
N ALA A 159 3.72 -4.44 -10.39
CA ALA A 159 2.83 -3.36 -10.82
C ALA A 159 1.72 -3.87 -11.73
N HIS A 160 0.65 -3.08 -11.90
CA HIS A 160 -0.47 -3.48 -12.74
C HIS A 160 -0.03 -3.70 -14.20
N PRO A 161 -0.33 -4.85 -14.82
CA PRO A 161 0.26 -5.25 -16.12
C PRO A 161 -0.12 -4.33 -17.29
N SER A 162 -1.17 -3.51 -17.15
CA SER A 162 -1.53 -2.49 -18.15
C SER A 162 -0.66 -1.24 -18.13
N GLY A 163 0.33 -1.14 -17.24
CA GLY A 163 1.15 0.07 -17.07
C GLY A 163 0.39 1.26 -16.47
N SER A 164 -0.80 1.05 -15.88
CA SER A 164 -1.66 2.13 -15.35
C SER A 164 -1.09 2.85 -14.12
N ARG A 165 -0.02 2.32 -13.51
CA ARG A 165 0.60 2.82 -12.27
C ARG A 165 -0.42 2.94 -11.12
N ALA A 166 -1.46 2.11 -11.16
CA ALA A 166 -2.46 2.05 -10.11
C ALA A 166 -1.86 1.53 -8.80
N SER A 167 -2.44 1.92 -7.67
CA SER A 167 -1.98 1.49 -6.34
C SER A 167 -3.11 1.35 -5.33
N HIS A 168 -2.83 0.66 -4.22
CA HIS A 168 -3.62 0.75 -2.99
C HIS A 168 -2.73 0.98 -1.77
N CYS A 169 -3.33 1.47 -0.69
CA CYS A 169 -2.65 1.97 0.52
C CYS A 169 -1.47 1.12 1.05
N SER A 170 -1.66 -0.18 1.29
CA SER A 170 -0.59 -1.08 1.77
C SER A 170 0.56 -1.25 0.76
N GLY A 171 0.26 -1.32 -0.54
CA GLY A 171 1.27 -1.50 -1.58
C GLY A 171 2.08 -0.25 -1.85
N ILE A 172 1.45 0.92 -1.98
CA ILE A 172 2.19 2.17 -2.17
C ILE A 172 3.07 2.52 -0.96
N THR A 173 2.60 2.24 0.26
CA THR A 173 3.41 2.47 1.47
C THR A 173 4.59 1.51 1.57
N PHE A 174 4.41 0.24 1.18
CA PHE A 174 5.52 -0.70 1.07
C PHE A 174 6.52 -0.29 -0.03
N GLU A 175 6.04 0.16 -1.20
CA GLU A 175 6.91 0.66 -2.28
C GLU A 175 7.76 1.87 -1.82
N VAL A 176 7.16 2.79 -1.07
CA VAL A 176 7.88 3.93 -0.48
C VAL A 176 8.92 3.47 0.54
N PHE A 177 8.56 2.54 1.44
CA PHE A 177 9.51 1.90 2.36
C PHE A 177 10.68 1.26 1.60
N PHE A 178 10.38 0.45 0.58
CA PHE A 178 11.36 -0.29 -0.21
C PHE A 178 12.35 0.64 -0.92
N LYS A 179 11.85 1.68 -1.59
CA LYS A 179 12.67 2.70 -2.26
C LYS A 179 13.52 3.50 -1.27
N ALA A 180 12.95 3.92 -0.14
CA ALA A 180 13.67 4.64 0.90
C ALA A 180 14.79 3.79 1.53
N MET A 181 14.56 2.48 1.72
CA MET A 181 15.59 1.53 2.15
C MET A 181 16.74 1.46 1.14
N GLN A 182 16.44 1.30 -0.15
CA GLN A 182 17.45 1.25 -1.21
C GLN A 182 18.26 2.56 -1.31
N GLU A 183 17.61 3.73 -1.26
CA GLU A 183 18.27 5.03 -1.31
C GLU A 183 19.22 5.25 -0.11
N ARG A 184 18.75 4.96 1.12
CA ARG A 184 19.60 5.00 2.32
C ARG A 184 20.78 4.05 2.19
N ASN A 185 20.55 2.83 1.74
CA ASN A 185 21.60 1.82 1.61
C ASN A 185 22.67 2.26 0.60
N GLN A 186 22.27 2.86 -0.53
CA GLN A 186 23.16 3.46 -1.49
C GLN A 186 24.00 4.59 -0.87
N GLN A 187 23.40 5.50 -0.11
CA GLN A 187 24.12 6.58 0.58
C GLN A 187 25.06 6.08 1.68
N LEU A 188 24.75 4.95 2.32
CA LEU A 188 25.61 4.29 3.32
C LEU A 188 26.73 3.44 2.70
N GLY A 189 26.76 3.26 1.37
CA GLY A 189 27.76 2.41 0.70
C GLY A 189 27.60 0.91 0.96
N ILE A 190 26.40 0.47 1.37
CA ILE A 190 26.05 -0.95 1.52
C ILE A 190 25.18 -1.41 0.35
N SER A 191 24.93 -2.72 0.25
CA SER A 191 24.05 -3.24 -0.81
C SER A 191 22.67 -2.58 -0.75
N VAL A 192 22.16 -2.09 -1.88
CA VAL A 192 20.83 -1.47 -1.96
C VAL A 192 19.74 -2.40 -1.39
N ASP A 193 19.91 -3.71 -1.62
CA ASP A 193 19.02 -4.77 -1.15
C ASP A 193 19.44 -5.40 0.20
N ASP A 194 20.28 -4.71 1.00
CA ASP A 194 20.49 -5.10 2.41
C ASP A 194 19.34 -4.63 3.29
N PHE A 195 18.37 -5.52 3.46
CA PHE A 195 17.23 -5.34 4.34
C PHE A 195 17.48 -6.18 5.61
N ASN A 196 18.56 -5.85 6.34
CA ASN A 196 19.02 -6.58 7.53
C ASN A 196 19.35 -8.06 7.26
N GLY A 197 19.90 -8.36 6.07
CA GLY A 197 20.22 -9.74 5.67
C GLY A 197 19.00 -10.63 5.37
N MET A 198 17.80 -10.08 5.14
CA MET A 198 16.63 -10.86 4.73
C MET A 198 16.88 -11.68 3.44
N THR A 199 16.34 -12.90 3.37
CA THR A 199 16.14 -13.65 2.12
C THR A 199 14.94 -13.08 1.36
N TRP A 200 14.69 -13.56 0.14
CA TRP A 200 13.47 -13.19 -0.59
C TRP A 200 12.21 -13.65 0.18
N ASP A 201 12.18 -14.89 0.68
CA ASP A 201 11.03 -15.43 1.44
C ASP A 201 10.77 -14.64 2.73
N GLU A 202 11.83 -14.24 3.44
CA GLU A 202 11.75 -13.43 4.66
C GLU A 202 11.19 -12.03 4.37
N LEU A 203 11.61 -11.39 3.27
CA LEU A 203 11.06 -10.10 2.85
C LEU A 203 9.63 -10.23 2.30
N TYR A 204 9.27 -11.36 1.69
CA TYR A 204 7.91 -11.61 1.23
C TYR A 204 6.94 -11.85 2.40
N ASP A 205 7.33 -12.58 3.43
CA ASP A 205 6.56 -12.64 4.70
C ASP A 205 6.45 -11.24 5.35
N PHE A 206 7.54 -10.45 5.34
CA PHE A 206 7.48 -9.05 5.79
C PHE A 206 6.40 -8.27 5.02
N VAL A 207 6.30 -8.41 3.69
CA VAL A 207 5.22 -7.80 2.88
C VAL A 207 3.85 -8.27 3.36
N LEU A 208 3.63 -9.58 3.52
CA LEU A 208 2.34 -10.12 3.97
C LEU A 208 1.98 -9.63 5.38
N THR A 209 2.97 -9.47 6.26
CA THR A 209 2.80 -8.89 7.60
C THR A 209 2.47 -7.40 7.53
N TRP A 210 3.14 -6.64 6.67
CA TRP A 210 2.88 -5.21 6.42
C TRP A 210 1.46 -4.98 5.86
N TYR A 211 1.00 -5.86 4.96
CA TYR A 211 -0.31 -5.80 4.32
C TYR A 211 -1.46 -6.20 5.26
N ALA A 212 -1.17 -6.59 6.51
CA ALA A 212 -2.12 -7.22 7.43
C ALA A 212 -2.80 -8.47 6.84
N ALA A 213 -2.09 -9.23 6.00
CA ALA A 213 -2.62 -10.39 5.29
C ALA A 213 -2.58 -11.70 6.10
N LEU A 214 -1.83 -11.74 7.21
CA LEU A 214 -1.59 -12.93 8.03
C LEU A 214 -2.50 -13.01 9.28
N GLY A 215 -3.71 -12.43 9.22
CA GLY A 215 -4.72 -12.52 10.28
C GLY A 215 -5.11 -11.16 10.88
N PRO A 216 -5.55 -11.11 12.15
CA PRO A 216 -6.00 -9.86 12.77
C PRO A 216 -4.83 -8.87 12.95
N LYS A 217 -5.14 -7.57 13.05
CA LYS A 217 -4.11 -6.52 13.25
C LYS A 217 -3.26 -6.67 14.51
N THR A 218 -3.67 -7.50 15.47
CA THR A 218 -2.85 -7.87 16.64
C THR A 218 -1.72 -8.86 16.33
N GLN A 219 -1.72 -9.46 15.14
CA GLN A 219 -0.75 -10.45 14.65
C GLN A 219 -0.10 -10.01 13.33
N SER A 220 -0.78 -9.18 12.53
CA SER A 220 -0.34 -8.76 11.20
C SER A 220 -0.59 -7.26 11.00
N ASN A 221 0.45 -6.43 11.15
CA ASN A 221 0.45 -5.01 10.82
C ASN A 221 1.90 -4.50 10.59
N ILE A 222 2.05 -3.27 10.09
CA ILE A 222 3.34 -2.64 9.79
C ILE A 222 4.34 -2.59 10.97
N ALA A 223 3.87 -2.38 12.20
CA ALA A 223 4.72 -2.31 13.38
C ALA A 223 5.24 -3.70 13.78
N ILE A 224 4.39 -4.72 13.66
CA ILE A 224 4.78 -6.13 13.84
C ILE A 224 5.79 -6.55 12.78
N ALA A 225 5.62 -6.13 11.51
CA ALA A 225 6.58 -6.42 10.44
C ALA A 225 7.98 -5.88 10.78
N VAL A 226 8.09 -4.60 11.15
CA VAL A 226 9.40 -3.98 11.41
C VAL A 226 10.06 -4.48 12.71
N GLU A 227 9.26 -4.87 13.70
CA GLU A 227 9.76 -5.48 14.94
C GLU A 227 10.21 -6.94 14.74
N LYS A 228 9.41 -7.76 14.04
CA LYS A 228 9.69 -9.17 13.74
C LYS A 228 11.04 -9.35 13.03
N TYR A 229 11.33 -8.46 12.08
CA TYR A 229 12.54 -8.51 11.25
C TYR A 229 13.67 -7.60 11.75
N GLY A 230 13.56 -7.06 12.97
CA GLY A 230 14.65 -6.36 13.66
C GLY A 230 15.05 -4.99 13.08
N ILE A 231 14.34 -4.47 12.07
CA ILE A 231 14.66 -3.20 11.38
C ILE A 231 13.98 -1.97 12.00
N GLY A 232 13.01 -2.16 12.87
CA GLY A 232 12.21 -1.07 13.43
C GLY A 232 11.59 -1.37 14.78
N GLN A 233 10.74 -0.44 15.21
CA GLN A 233 9.99 -0.52 16.45
C GLN A 233 8.57 0.06 16.29
N GLN A 234 7.64 -0.41 17.11
CA GLN A 234 6.36 0.26 17.31
C GLN A 234 6.55 1.56 18.11
N ILE A 235 6.06 2.68 17.59
CA ILE A 235 5.92 3.92 18.35
C ILE A 235 4.64 3.81 19.21
N LYS A 236 4.82 3.74 20.53
CA LYS A 236 3.74 3.40 21.49
C LYS A 236 2.97 4.60 22.04
N ARG A 237 3.58 5.79 22.09
CA ARG A 237 2.92 7.05 22.44
C ARG A 237 2.71 7.84 21.15
N LEU A 238 1.52 8.37 20.92
CA LEU A 238 1.24 9.12 19.68
C LEU A 238 2.17 10.33 19.56
N GLU A 239 2.47 10.98 20.68
CA GLU A 239 3.34 12.15 20.79
C GLU A 239 4.78 11.90 20.31
N ASP A 240 5.24 10.65 20.31
CA ASP A 240 6.58 10.26 19.83
C ASP A 240 6.64 10.08 18.31
N ALA A 241 5.50 10.03 17.61
CA ALA A 241 5.43 9.87 16.16
C ALA A 241 6.00 11.09 15.42
N LYS A 242 6.65 10.83 14.29
CA LYS A 242 7.40 11.81 13.51
C LYS A 242 7.04 11.70 12.03
N PRO A 243 7.05 12.80 11.26
CA PRO A 243 6.83 12.76 9.81
C PRO A 243 7.75 11.71 9.15
N GLY A 244 7.22 10.94 8.20
CA GLY A 244 7.94 9.82 7.57
C GLY A 244 7.85 8.48 8.32
N ASP A 245 7.24 8.44 9.52
CA ASP A 245 6.79 7.17 10.10
C ASP A 245 5.70 6.54 9.24
N PHE A 246 5.55 5.22 9.28
CA PHE A 246 4.41 4.54 8.68
C PHE A 246 3.31 4.36 9.73
N ILE A 247 2.06 4.55 9.33
CA ILE A 247 0.88 4.42 10.21
C ILE A 247 -0.15 3.47 9.58
N ASP A 248 -0.69 2.58 10.40
CA ASP A 248 -1.78 1.68 10.04
C ASP A 248 -2.93 1.85 11.05
N ILE A 249 -4.11 2.14 10.52
CA ILE A 249 -5.30 2.48 11.32
C ILE A 249 -6.45 1.50 11.08
N SER A 250 -7.38 1.47 12.02
CA SER A 250 -8.74 0.95 11.81
C SER A 250 -9.78 2.06 11.98
N ARG A 251 -10.88 1.95 11.24
CA ARG A 251 -12.08 2.79 11.40
C ARG A 251 -13.21 2.00 12.03
N GLU A 252 -14.21 2.70 12.56
CA GLU A 252 -15.41 2.10 13.16
C GLU A 252 -16.26 1.27 12.18
N ASN A 253 -16.12 1.50 10.87
CA ASN A 253 -16.76 0.71 9.82
C ASN A 253 -15.95 -0.54 9.42
N ASN A 254 -15.01 -0.98 10.25
CA ASN A 254 -14.10 -2.12 10.04
C ASN A 254 -13.19 -2.02 8.79
N THR A 255 -13.02 -0.83 8.21
CA THR A 255 -11.99 -0.60 7.19
C THR A 255 -10.64 -0.27 7.83
N GLY A 256 -9.56 -0.76 7.22
CA GLY A 256 -8.18 -0.37 7.54
C GLY A 256 -7.64 0.70 6.60
N HIS A 257 -6.48 1.27 6.92
CA HIS A 257 -5.69 2.07 5.98
C HIS A 257 -4.23 2.20 6.44
N THR A 258 -3.30 1.94 5.52
CA THR A 258 -1.85 2.14 5.73
C THR A 258 -1.42 3.44 5.03
N ALA A 259 -0.64 4.27 5.70
CA ALA A 259 -0.17 5.55 5.16
C ALA A 259 1.24 5.92 5.64
N VAL A 260 1.85 6.91 5.00
CA VAL A 260 2.99 7.66 5.55
C VAL A 260 2.43 8.79 6.42
N PHE A 261 2.77 8.81 7.70
CA PHE A 261 2.35 9.84 8.65
C PHE A 261 3.13 11.14 8.41
N LEU A 262 2.44 12.28 8.48
CA LEU A 262 3.03 13.61 8.26
C LEU A 262 2.90 14.55 9.45
N GLY A 263 1.92 14.33 10.34
CA GLY A 263 1.76 15.17 11.54
C GLY A 263 0.42 14.97 12.24
N TRP A 264 0.36 15.36 13.52
CA TRP A 264 -0.88 15.35 14.29
C TRP A 264 -1.68 16.64 14.11
N ILE A 265 -2.99 16.48 13.90
CA ILE A 265 -3.95 17.57 14.02
C ILE A 265 -4.35 17.65 15.51
N LYS A 266 -4.15 18.82 16.12
CA LYS A 266 -4.41 19.05 17.55
C LYS A 266 -5.39 20.19 17.77
N GLU A 267 -6.18 20.07 18.82
CA GLU A 267 -7.02 21.14 19.38
C GLU A 267 -6.81 21.13 20.91
N GLU A 268 -6.53 22.28 21.52
CA GLU A 268 -6.25 22.41 22.96
C GLU A 268 -5.24 21.37 23.50
N ASN A 269 -4.14 21.17 22.76
CA ASN A 269 -3.11 20.13 22.96
C ASN A 269 -3.54 18.66 22.79
N ARG A 270 -4.84 18.36 22.67
CA ARG A 270 -5.36 17.02 22.40
C ARG A 270 -5.18 16.65 20.93
N ILE A 271 -4.71 15.44 20.66
CA ILE A 271 -4.68 14.88 19.30
C ILE A 271 -6.11 14.52 18.88
N ILE A 272 -6.59 15.13 17.79
CA ILE A 272 -7.95 14.93 17.25
C ILE A 272 -7.96 14.30 15.85
N GLY A 273 -6.81 14.24 15.19
CA GLY A 273 -6.65 13.67 13.85
C GLY A 273 -5.20 13.69 13.40
N PHE A 274 -4.96 13.40 12.13
CA PHE A 274 -3.62 13.37 11.54
C PHE A 274 -3.62 13.71 10.04
N GLU A 275 -2.47 14.22 9.59
CA GLU A 275 -2.10 14.40 8.19
C GLU A 275 -1.27 13.19 7.73
N TYR A 276 -1.53 12.74 6.51
CA TYR A 276 -0.83 11.60 5.92
C TYR A 276 -0.73 11.68 4.39
N TRP A 277 0.11 10.82 3.82
CA TRP A 277 0.20 10.54 2.39
C TRP A 277 -0.06 9.06 2.13
N SER A 278 -0.94 8.73 1.19
CA SER A 278 -1.26 7.34 0.77
C SER A 278 -2.08 7.32 -0.52
N SER A 279 -2.53 6.13 -0.95
CA SER A 279 -3.46 5.92 -2.05
C SER A 279 -4.78 5.33 -1.57
N GLN A 280 -5.90 5.99 -1.90
CA GLN A 280 -7.25 5.53 -1.52
C GLN A 280 -8.33 5.93 -2.53
N ASP A 281 -9.49 5.28 -2.40
CA ASP A 281 -10.66 5.47 -3.26
C ASP A 281 -11.20 6.91 -3.25
N SER A 282 -11.37 7.49 -2.06
CA SER A 282 -11.91 8.85 -1.90
C SER A 282 -10.98 9.98 -2.38
N THR A 283 -9.71 9.67 -2.65
CA THR A 283 -8.76 10.58 -3.32
C THR A 283 -8.52 10.21 -4.79
N ASN A 284 -9.15 9.15 -5.28
CA ASN A 284 -8.95 8.57 -6.62
C ASN A 284 -7.47 8.26 -6.94
N GLY A 285 -6.72 7.82 -5.93
CA GLY A 285 -5.29 7.51 -6.05
C GLY A 285 -4.42 8.13 -4.98
N ILE A 286 -3.13 8.28 -5.28
CA ILE A 286 -2.14 8.87 -4.38
C ILE A 286 -2.53 10.32 -4.05
N SER A 287 -2.53 10.69 -2.77
CA SER A 287 -2.70 12.07 -2.32
C SER A 287 -2.20 12.28 -0.88
N TYR A 288 -1.94 13.55 -0.57
CA TYR A 288 -1.95 14.05 0.81
C TYR A 288 -3.41 14.13 1.29
N HIS A 289 -3.69 13.72 2.52
CA HIS A 289 -5.04 13.76 3.10
C HIS A 289 -5.03 13.98 4.62
N LYS A 290 -6.22 14.14 5.20
CA LYS A 290 -6.46 14.33 6.63
C LYS A 290 -7.56 13.39 7.10
N GLU A 291 -7.35 12.73 8.23
CA GLU A 291 -8.40 11.98 8.92
C GLU A 291 -8.47 12.33 10.40
N TYR A 292 -9.63 12.09 10.99
CA TYR A 292 -9.95 12.49 12.35
C TYR A 292 -10.33 11.28 13.19
N PHE A 293 -9.89 11.31 14.45
CA PHE A 293 -10.17 10.26 15.41
C PHE A 293 -11.62 10.29 15.89
N ASN A 294 -12.07 9.15 16.37
CA ASN A 294 -13.36 8.92 17.00
C ASN A 294 -13.45 9.50 18.42
N VAL A 295 -12.71 10.57 18.69
CA VAL A 295 -12.74 11.33 19.93
C VAL A 295 -13.86 12.37 19.90
N THR A 296 -14.45 12.66 21.06
CA THR A 296 -15.52 13.65 21.22
C THR A 296 -14.93 15.01 21.62
N GLY A 297 -15.27 16.06 20.89
CA GLY A 297 -14.90 17.45 21.20
C GLY A 297 -15.78 18.10 22.27
N ALA A 298 -15.46 19.34 22.65
CA ALA A 298 -16.11 20.06 23.75
C ALA A 298 -17.65 20.16 23.63
N HIS A 299 -18.18 20.20 22.40
CA HIS A 299 -19.62 20.28 22.11
C HIS A 299 -20.31 18.90 21.97
N GLY A 300 -19.72 17.81 22.44
CA GLY A 300 -20.31 16.47 22.38
C GLY A 300 -20.32 15.83 20.98
N ARG A 301 -19.83 16.53 19.94
CA ARG A 301 -19.69 16.01 18.58
C ARG A 301 -18.35 15.29 18.41
N LYS A 302 -18.37 14.17 17.68
CA LYS A 302 -17.20 13.39 17.28
C LYS A 302 -16.52 13.99 16.04
N TYR A 303 -15.18 14.02 15.98
CA TYR A 303 -14.46 14.60 14.83
C TYR A 303 -14.46 13.68 13.60
N GLY A 304 -14.18 12.38 13.79
CA GLY A 304 -14.19 11.39 12.70
C GLY A 304 -14.47 9.97 13.19
N ASN A 305 -14.08 8.97 12.40
CA ASN A 305 -14.36 7.56 12.66
C ASN A 305 -13.10 6.68 12.73
N VAL A 306 -11.89 7.27 12.69
CA VAL A 306 -10.66 6.52 12.95
C VAL A 306 -10.58 6.16 14.42
N ARG A 307 -10.36 4.89 14.72
CA ARG A 307 -10.30 4.38 16.09
C ARG A 307 -8.95 4.71 16.73
N ILE A 308 -8.92 5.66 17.66
CA ILE A 308 -7.67 6.08 18.34
C ILE A 308 -7.03 4.94 19.15
N ASP A 309 -7.82 3.94 19.56
CA ASP A 309 -7.39 2.69 20.22
C ASP A 309 -6.84 1.63 19.25
N LYS A 310 -6.87 1.88 17.94
CA LYS A 310 -6.45 0.95 16.87
C LYS A 310 -5.54 1.66 15.86
N VAL A 311 -4.48 2.27 16.39
CA VAL A 311 -3.41 2.93 15.63
C VAL A 311 -2.11 2.20 15.89
N TYR A 312 -1.46 1.75 14.81
CA TYR A 312 -0.14 1.12 14.85
C TYR A 312 0.83 2.01 14.06
N ILE A 313 1.94 2.40 14.68
CA ILE A 313 2.91 3.31 14.07
C ILE A 313 4.26 2.59 14.06
N ALA A 314 4.87 2.51 12.88
CA ALA A 314 6.15 1.85 12.66
C ALA A 314 7.22 2.89 12.31
N ARG A 315 8.34 2.87 13.05
CA ARG A 315 9.56 3.61 12.68
C ARG A 315 10.67 2.63 12.34
N ILE A 316 11.29 2.81 11.18
CA ILE A 316 12.51 2.11 10.78
C ILE A 316 13.69 2.80 11.48
N LEU A 317 14.47 2.02 12.23
CA LEU A 317 15.61 2.52 12.98
C LEU A 317 16.81 2.82 12.05
N PRO A 318 17.84 3.53 12.55
CA PRO A 318 19.16 3.54 11.90
C PRO A 318 19.74 2.12 11.81
N VAL A 319 20.49 1.82 10.75
CA VAL A 319 21.08 0.49 10.51
C VAL A 319 21.95 0.03 11.70
N SER A 320 22.65 0.95 12.37
CA SER A 320 23.45 0.66 13.57
C SER A 320 22.65 0.26 14.81
N GLN A 321 21.31 0.32 14.75
CA GLN A 321 20.39 -0.09 15.81
C GLN A 321 19.54 -1.32 15.40
N TYR A 322 19.80 -1.90 14.22
CA TYR A 322 19.13 -3.12 13.79
C TYR A 322 19.48 -4.28 14.73
N ARG A 323 18.51 -5.17 14.93
CA ARG A 323 18.65 -6.38 15.73
C ARG A 323 18.69 -7.60 14.81
N ALA A 324 19.46 -8.61 15.20
CA ALA A 324 19.33 -9.94 14.60
C ALA A 324 17.91 -10.48 14.86
N PHE A 325 17.33 -11.14 13.85
CA PHE A 325 16.00 -11.77 13.92
C PHE A 325 16.03 -13.27 13.55
N LYS A 326 17.22 -13.82 13.31
CA LYS A 326 17.48 -15.23 12.97
C LYS A 326 18.05 -15.95 14.18
#